data_AF-A0A974YN34-F1
#
_entry.id   AF-A0A974YN34-F1
#
_cell.length_a   1.000
_cell.length_b   1.000
_cell.length_c   1.000
_cell.angle_alpha   90.00
_cell.angle_beta   90.00
_cell.angle_gamma   90.00
#
_symmetry.space_group_name_H-M   'P 1'
#
loop_
_entity.id
_entity.type
_entity.pdbx_description
1 polymer ?
#
loop_
_entity_poly.entity_id
_entity_poly.type
_entity_poly.pdbx_seq_one_letter_code
_entity_poly.pdbx_strand_id
1 'polypeptide(L)' 'MFQAFDSGGKQPLRPDEVLMVQGLVKEFCEAKSIDSGCPEAHAAAKDLLGWFQAGVTDKNRLRELLTSRD' A
#
# COMPACT_ATOMS: atom_id res chain seq x y z
N MET A 1 -2.18 19.05 21.05
CA MET A 1 -1.68 17.66 21.10
C MET A 1 -2.69 16.78 20.38
N PHE A 2 -2.40 16.36 19.15
CA PHE A 2 -3.22 15.37 18.45
C PHE A 2 -2.87 13.99 19.04
N GLN A 3 -3.84 13.39 19.70
CA GLN A 3 -3.66 12.10 20.38
C GLN A 3 -3.42 11.00 19.35
N ALA A 4 -2.46 10.15 19.73
CA ALA A 4 -2.08 8.94 19.05
C ALA A 4 -3.31 8.06 18.76
N PHE A 5 -3.36 7.48 17.57
CA PHE A 5 -4.40 6.54 17.24
C PHE A 5 -4.11 5.22 17.94
N ASP A 6 -5.00 4.92 18.88
CA ASP A 6 -5.23 3.64 19.51
C ASP A 6 -5.13 2.48 18.51
N SER A 7 -4.26 1.55 18.90
CA SER A 7 -4.16 0.16 18.49
C SER A 7 -5.54 -0.50 18.26
N GLY A 8 -5.78 -1.08 17.07
CA GLY A 8 -6.72 -2.19 16.91
C GLY A 8 -7.95 -2.01 16.00
N GLY A 9 -8.18 -0.85 15.40
CA GLY A 9 -9.31 -0.63 14.49
C GLY A 9 -8.83 -0.17 13.12
N LYS A 10 -9.21 -0.88 12.06
CA LYS A 10 -9.04 -0.52 10.64
C LYS A 10 -9.26 0.99 10.42
N GLN A 11 -8.18 1.79 10.52
CA GLN A 11 -8.30 3.23 10.34
C GLN A 11 -8.70 3.47 8.88
N PRO A 12 -9.76 4.27 8.63
CA PRO A 12 -10.14 4.60 7.28
C PRO A 12 -8.96 5.31 6.62
N LEU A 13 -8.50 4.74 5.50
CA LEU A 13 -7.43 5.34 4.71
C LEU A 13 -7.86 6.75 4.33
N ARG A 14 -6.99 7.71 4.62
CA ARG A 14 -7.14 9.08 4.17
C ARG A 14 -7.05 9.10 2.64
N PRO A 15 -7.68 10.07 1.97
CA PRO A 15 -7.59 10.20 0.51
C PRO A 15 -6.14 10.23 0.00
N ASP A 16 -5.24 10.87 0.76
CA ASP A 16 -3.81 10.94 0.47
C ASP A 16 -3.13 9.57 0.50
N GLU A 17 -3.51 8.73 1.47
CA GLU A 17 -2.99 7.38 1.64
C GLU A 17 -3.51 6.45 0.54
N VAL A 18 -4.76 6.63 0.10
CA VAL A 18 -5.32 5.90 -1.05
C VAL A 18 -4.59 6.26 -2.34
N LEU A 19 -4.31 7.55 -2.57
CA LEU A 19 -3.55 8.01 -3.72
C LEU A 19 -2.12 7.45 -3.72
N MET A 20 -1.49 7.40 -2.54
CA MET A 20 -0.18 6.80 -2.37
C MET A 20 -0.19 5.29 -2.70
N VAL A 21 -1.15 4.52 -2.16
CA VAL A 21 -1.28 3.09 -2.43
C VAL A 21 -1.55 2.84 -3.92
N GLN A 22 -2.45 3.60 -4.55
CA GLN A 22 -2.69 3.51 -5.99
C GLN A 22 -1.45 3.84 -6.81
N GLY A 23 -0.68 4.87 -6.43
CA GLY A 23 0.58 5.22 -7.07
C GLY A 23 1.59 4.08 -7.02
N LEU A 24 1.76 3.46 -5.85
CA LEU A 24 2.67 2.33 -5.66
C LEU A 24 2.25 1.09 -6.48
N VAL A 25 0.95 0.78 -6.52
CA VAL A 25 0.44 -0.33 -7.34
C VAL A 25 0.67 -0.05 -8.82
N LYS A 26 0.44 1.19 -9.28
CA LYS A 26 0.68 1.57 -10.66
C LYS A 26 2.16 1.46 -11.03
N GLU A 27 3.06 1.99 -10.19
CA GLU A 27 4.52 1.85 -10.37
C GLU A 27 4.94 0.38 -10.43
N PHE A 28 4.37 -0.48 -9.59
CA PHE A 28 4.61 -1.92 -9.60
C PHE A 28 4.10 -2.59 -10.88
N CYS A 29 2.92 -2.20 -11.34
CA CYS A 29 2.33 -2.72 -12.58
C CYS A 29 3.17 -2.33 -13.81
N GLU A 30 3.60 -1.07 -13.86
CA GLU A 30 4.50 -0.57 -14.92
C GLU A 30 5.85 -1.28 -14.87
N ALA A 31 6.44 -1.48 -13.68
CA ALA A 31 7.71 -2.18 -13.52
C ALA A 31 7.66 -3.64 -13.99
N LYS A 32 6.56 -4.35 -13.70
CA LYS A 32 6.36 -5.73 -14.15
C LYS A 32 5.70 -5.85 -15.53
N SER A 33 5.38 -4.72 -16.18
CA SER A 33 4.60 -4.70 -17.44
C SER A 33 3.30 -5.53 -17.36
N ILE A 34 2.62 -5.47 -16.22
CA ILE A 34 1.33 -6.13 -15.98
C ILE A 34 0.19 -5.11 -15.99
N ASP A 35 -1.01 -5.55 -16.38
CA ASP A 35 -2.19 -4.70 -16.34
C ASP A 35 -2.62 -4.39 -14.89
N SER A 36 -3.08 -3.17 -14.64
CA SER A 36 -3.56 -2.74 -13.33
C SER A 36 -4.82 -3.48 -12.85
N GLY A 37 -5.56 -4.12 -13.75
CA GLY A 37 -6.68 -5.01 -13.47
C GLY A 37 -6.29 -6.47 -13.26
N CYS A 38 -5.00 -6.81 -13.34
CA CYS A 38 -4.52 -8.18 -13.09
C CYS A 38 -4.76 -8.60 -11.64
N PRO A 39 -4.97 -9.91 -11.39
CA PRO A 39 -5.03 -10.44 -10.03
C PRO A 39 -3.76 -10.13 -9.22
N GLU A 40 -2.61 -10.00 -9.87
CA GLU A 40 -1.34 -9.67 -9.23
C GLU A 40 -1.29 -8.21 -8.73
N ALA A 41 -1.83 -7.27 -9.50
CA ALA A 41 -2.00 -5.87 -9.08
C ALA A 41 -2.96 -5.76 -7.88
N HIS A 42 -4.05 -6.52 -7.91
CA HIS A 42 -4.99 -6.62 -6.79
C HIS A 42 -4.36 -7.26 -5.54
N ALA A 43 -3.50 -8.27 -5.71
CA ALA A 43 -2.76 -8.87 -4.60
C ALA A 43 -1.77 -7.87 -4.00
N ALA A 44 -1.02 -7.13 -4.84
CA ALA A 44 -0.14 -6.06 -4.40
C ALA A 44 -0.87 -4.97 -3.61
N ALA A 45 -2.06 -4.55 -4.06
CA ALA A 45 -2.89 -3.59 -3.34
C ALA A 45 -3.34 -4.11 -1.97
N LYS A 46 -3.70 -5.40 -1.86
CA LYS A 46 -4.08 -6.02 -0.59
C LYS A 46 -2.91 -6.09 0.39
N ASP A 47 -1.72 -6.46 -0.08
CA ASP A 47 -0.52 -6.54 0.76
C ASP A 47 -0.11 -5.16 1.27
N LEU A 48 -0.15 -4.13 0.40
CA LEU A 48 0.05 -2.74 0.82
C LEU A 48 -0.93 -2.34 1.93
N LEU A 49 -2.21 -2.69 1.78
CA LEU A 49 -3.22 -2.43 2.82
C LEU A 49 -2.88 -3.17 4.13
N GLY A 50 -2.42 -4.42 4.03
CA GLY A 50 -2.02 -5.24 5.16
C GLY A 50 -0.84 -4.64 5.91
N TRP A 51 0.20 -4.19 5.19
CA TRP A 51 1.34 -3.49 5.78
C TRP A 51 0.94 -2.15 6.39
N PHE A 52 0.05 -1.41 5.73
CA PHE A 52 -0.48 -0.15 6.26
C PHE A 52 -1.21 -0.36 7.59
N GLN A 53 -2.06 -1.40 7.66
CA GLN A 53 -2.76 -1.81 8.88
C GLN A 53 -1.81 -2.33 9.96
N ALA A 54 -0.66 -2.90 9.57
CA ALA A 54 0.40 -3.30 10.48
C ALA A 54 1.24 -2.10 10.98
N GLY A 55 0.98 -0.88 10.48
CA GLY A 55 1.67 0.35 10.89
C GLY A 55 2.76 0.83 9.93
N VAL A 56 2.93 0.19 8.77
CA VAL A 56 3.87 0.65 7.74
C VAL A 56 3.18 1.72 6.89
N THR A 57 3.32 2.97 7.29
CA THR A 57 2.75 4.12 6.57
C THR A 57 3.73 4.79 5.61
N ASP A 58 4.98 4.33 5.59
CA ASP A 58 6.07 4.97 4.86
C ASP A 58 6.10 4.51 3.39
N LYS A 59 5.94 5.45 2.45
CA LYS A 59 5.85 5.16 1.01
C LYS A 59 7.06 4.38 0.50
N ASN A 60 8.26 4.80 0.89
CA ASN A 60 9.49 4.17 0.44
C ASN A 60 9.59 2.74 0.97
N ARG A 61 9.16 2.51 2.21
CA ARG A 61 9.16 1.19 2.83
C ARG A 61 8.16 0.24 2.18
N LEU A 62 6.95 0.74 1.88
CA LEU A 62 5.93 0.00 1.13
C LEU A 62 6.42 -0.36 -0.27
N ARG A 63 7.12 0.56 -0.94
CA ARG A 63 7.75 0.32 -2.24
C ARG A 63 8.83 -0.76 -2.14
N GLU A 64 9.73 -0.67 -1.17
CA GLU A 64 10.75 -1.70 -0.92
C GLU A 64 10.10 -3.07 -0.73
N LEU A 65 9.08 -3.17 0.13
CA LEU A 65 8.36 -4.43 0.40
C LEU A 65 7.67 -5.00 -0.85
N LEU A 66 7.07 -4.15 -1.68
CA LEU A 66 6.52 -4.56 -2.98
C LEU A 66 7.59 -5.12 -3.90
N THR A 67 8.76 -4.47 -3.94
CA THR A 67 9.86 -4.85 -4.84
C THR A 67 10.58 -6.11 -4.35
N SER A 68 10.67 -6.31 -3.03
CA SER A 68 11.24 -7.52 -2.40
C SER A 68 10.32 -8.74 -2.44
N ARG A 69 9.07 -8.58 -2.91
CA ARG A 69 8.12 -9.68 -3.12
C ARG A 69 8.40 -10.47 -4.41
N ASP A 70 9.17 -9.90 -5.34
CA ASP A 70 9.61 -10.56 -6.57
C ASP A 70 10.83 -11.47 -6.35
#